data_AF-A0A5B8UYQ7-F1
#
_entry.id   AF-A0A5B8UYQ7-F1
#
_cell.length_a   1.000
_cell.length_b   1.000
_cell.length_c   1.000
_cell.angle_alpha   90.00
_cell.angle_beta   90.00
_cell.angle_gamma   90.00
#
_symmetry.space_group_name_H-M   'P 1'
#
loop_
_entity.id
_entity.type
_entity.pdbx_description
1 polymer ?
#
loop_
_entity_poly.entity_id
_entity_poly.type
_entity_poly.pdbx_seq_one_letter_code
_entity_poly.pdbx_strand_id
1 'polypeptide(L)' 'MKTTSIFITLAGIAILITCLIYFRPALNVVDSDPMTINPKGGMTSEWPLFIGILTTFVGVIFFFISTNDKTAKK' A
#
# COMPACT_ATOMS: atom_id res chain seq x y z
N MET A 1 21.17 -2.23 -0.67
CA MET A 1 20.14 -1.29 -1.17
C MET A 1 19.09 -1.97 -2.03
N LYS A 2 19.44 -2.64 -3.15
CA LYS A 2 18.44 -3.36 -3.98
C LYS A 2 17.59 -4.38 -3.24
N THR A 3 18.20 -5.19 -2.39
CA THR A 3 17.48 -6.19 -1.57
C THR A 3 16.50 -5.52 -0.61
N THR A 4 16.92 -4.48 0.10
CA THR A 4 16.06 -3.70 1.00
C THR A 4 14.87 -3.07 0.28
N SER A 5 15.08 -2.47 -0.91
CA SER A 5 13.98 -1.89 -1.68
C SER A 5 12.97 -2.93 -2.15
N ILE A 6 13.42 -4.14 -2.52
CA ILE A 6 12.52 -5.24 -2.90
C ILE A 6 11.66 -5.67 -1.71
N PHE A 7 12.24 -5.77 -0.52
CA PHE A 7 11.49 -6.09 0.71
C PHE A 7 10.46 -5.01 1.06
N ILE A 8 10.81 -3.72 0.91
CA ILE A 8 9.87 -2.61 1.17
C ILE A 8 8.69 -2.67 0.19
N THR A 9 8.94 -2.92 -1.09
CA THR A 9 7.89 -3.07 -2.09
C THR A 9 6.99 -4.27 -1.80
N LEU A 10 7.57 -5.42 -1.45
CA LEU A 10 6.81 -6.62 -1.08
C LEU A 10 5.95 -6.40 0.18
N ALA A 11 6.50 -5.73 1.19
CA ALA A 11 5.76 -5.38 2.40
C ALA A 11 4.58 -4.44 2.09
N GLY A 12 4.79 -3.43 1.24
CA GLY A 12 3.72 -2.53 0.80
C GLY A 12 2.59 -3.28 0.06
N ILE A 13 2.94 -4.18 -0.86
CA ILE A 13 1.96 -5.02 -1.58
C ILE A 13 1.20 -5.92 -0.62
N ALA A 14 1.87 -6.54 0.35
CA ALA A 14 1.22 -7.39 1.34
C ALA A 14 0.17 -6.61 2.17
N ILE A 15 0.53 -5.40 2.62
CA ILE A 15 -0.40 -4.51 3.35
C ILE A 15 -1.61 -4.13 2.49
N LEU A 16 -1.40 -3.84 1.20
CA LEU A 16 -2.48 -3.55 0.26
C LEU A 16 -3.42 -4.74 0.08
N ILE A 17 -2.89 -5.94 -0.13
CA ILE A 17 -3.69 -7.17 -0.28
C ILE A 17 -4.49 -7.43 1.00
N THR A 18 -3.86 -7.31 2.17
CA THR A 18 -4.55 -7.46 3.45
C THR A 18 -5.66 -6.42 3.60
N CYS A 19 -5.41 -5.15 3.26
CA CYS A 19 -6.43 -4.11 3.30
C CYS A 19 -7.58 -4.41 2.33
N LEU A 20 -7.31 -4.84 1.09
CA LEU A 20 -8.37 -5.15 0.12
C LEU A 20 -9.24 -6.35 0.52
N ILE A 21 -8.67 -7.33 1.22
CA ILE A 21 -9.42 -8.49 1.72
C ILE A 21 -10.22 -8.10 2.98
N TYR A 22 -9.63 -7.31 3.87
CA TYR A 22 -10.17 -6.98 5.19
C TYR A 22 -11.06 -5.72 5.19
N PHE A 23 -10.97 -4.87 4.18
CA PHE A 23 -11.75 -3.66 4.03
C PHE A 23 -12.44 -3.72 2.68
N ARG A 24 -13.63 -4.33 2.68
CA ARG A 24 -14.52 -4.30 1.51
C ARG A 24 -15.52 -3.18 1.75
N PRO A 25 -15.56 -2.13 0.91
CA PRO A 25 -16.54 -1.08 1.09
C PRO A 25 -17.94 -1.70 1.00
N ALA A 26 -18.73 -1.57 2.07
CA ALA A 26 -20.16 -1.78 1.95
C ALA A 26 -20.70 -0.52 1.26
N LEU A 27 -21.16 -0.67 0.02
CA LEU A 27 -21.70 0.44 -0.76
C LEU A 27 -23.00 0.92 -0.11
N ASN A 28 -22.90 1.94 0.74
CA ASN A 28 -24.05 2.76 1.11
C ASN A 28 -23.78 4.17 0.58
N VAL A 29 -24.51 4.54 -0.48
CA VAL A 29 -24.30 5.75 -1.30
C VAL A 29 -24.63 7.05 -0.55
N VAL A 30 -25.14 6.94 0.69
CA VAL A 30 -25.71 8.05 1.47
C VAL A 30 -24.76 8.55 2.57
N ASP A 31 -23.76 7.75 2.95
CA ASP A 31 -22.79 8.14 3.98
C ASP A 31 -21.53 8.72 3.33
N SER A 32 -21.32 10.02 3.51
CA SER A 32 -20.15 10.77 3.01
C SER A 32 -18.95 10.69 3.96
N ASP A 33 -18.94 9.71 4.87
CA ASP A 33 -17.87 9.51 5.84
C ASP A 33 -16.69 8.76 5.17
N PRO A 34 -15.42 9.20 5.32
CA PRO A 34 -14.25 8.55 4.74
C PRO A 34 -13.84 7.27 5.52
N MET A 35 -14.82 6.47 5.91
CA MET A 35 -14.65 5.24 6.69
C MET A 35 -14.94 4.02 5.82
N THR A 36 -14.06 3.03 5.90
CA THR A 36 -14.28 1.72 5.30
C THR A 36 -14.94 0.77 6.29
N ILE A 37 -15.77 -0.13 5.78
CA ILE A 37 -16.44 -1.16 6.58
C ILE A 37 -15.63 -2.46 6.50
N ASN A 38 -15.39 -3.09 7.66
CA ASN A 38 -14.74 -4.39 7.71
C ASN A 38 -15.79 -5.53 7.54
N PRO A 39 -15.37 -6.78 7.25
CA PRO A 39 -16.27 -7.94 7.13
C PRO A 39 -17.15 -8.23 8.35
N LYS A 40 -16.83 -7.67 9.52
CA LYS A 40 -17.60 -7.79 10.75
C LYS A 40 -18.58 -6.63 10.95
N GLY A 41 -18.75 -5.74 9.96
CA GLY A 41 -19.64 -4.58 10.02
C GLY A 41 -19.09 -3.41 10.84
N GLY A 42 -17.83 -3.48 11.29
CA GLY A 42 -17.17 -2.38 12.01
C GLY A 42 -16.66 -1.32 11.05
N MET A 43 -16.96 -0.06 11.34
CA MET A 43 -16.38 1.08 10.62
C MET A 43 -14.93 1.27 11.07
N THR A 44 -14.05 1.53 10.11
CA THR A 44 -12.60 1.64 10.30
C THR A 44 -12.04 2.71 9.37
N SER A 45 -11.01 3.43 9.80
CA SER A 45 -10.41 4.50 9.00
C SER A 45 -9.67 3.95 7.77
N GLU A 46 -9.70 4.67 6.65
CA GLU A 46 -9.02 4.31 5.39
C GLU A 46 -7.49 4.46 5.41
N TRP A 47 -6.92 5.02 6.48
CA TRP A 47 -5.49 5.30 6.59
C TRP A 47 -4.55 4.09 6.37
N PRO A 48 -4.91 2.83 6.73
CA PRO A 48 -4.09 1.66 6.40
C PRO A 48 -3.90 1.45 4.88
N LEU A 49 -4.93 1.74 4.08
CA LEU A 49 -4.86 1.65 2.62
C LEU A 49 -3.94 2.75 2.06
N PHE A 50 -4.05 3.96 2.60
CA PHE A 50 -3.15 5.08 2.28
C PHE A 50 -1.69 4.75 2.60
N ILE A 51 -1.41 4.19 3.79
CA ILE A 51 -0.06 3.73 4.17
C ILE A 51 0.43 2.66 3.20
N GLY A 52 -0.40 1.67 2.87
CA GLY A 52 -0.04 0.63 1.91
C GLY A 52 0.40 1.21 0.56
N ILE A 53 -0.35 2.17 0.01
CA ILE A 53 -0.02 2.84 -1.26
C ILE A 53 1.32 3.57 -1.14
N LEU A 54 1.49 4.38 -0.09
CA LEU A 54 2.66 5.23 0.10
C LEU A 54 3.93 4.40 0.29
N THR A 55 3.85 3.32 1.07
CA THR A 55 4.97 2.41 1.31
C THR A 55 5.38 1.67 0.03
N THR A 56 4.40 1.24 -0.77
CA THR A 56 4.67 0.58 -2.06
C THR A 56 5.33 1.56 -3.05
N PHE A 57 4.83 2.80 -3.13
CA PHE A 57 5.37 3.84 -3.99
C PHE A 57 6.84 4.18 -3.65
N VAL A 58 7.13 4.36 -2.36
CA VAL A 58 8.49 4.62 -1.87
C VAL A 58 9.43 3.45 -2.18
N GLY A 59 8.98 2.20 -1.99
CA GLY A 59 9.75 1.01 -2.34
C GLY A 59 10.12 0.95 -3.83
N VAL A 60 9.16 1.27 -4.71
CA VAL A 60 9.38 1.32 -6.17
C VAL A 60 10.38 2.41 -6.55
N ILE A 61 10.27 3.62 -5.99
CA ILE A 61 11.22 4.71 -6.26
C ILE A 61 12.63 4.30 -5.87
N PHE A 62 12.82 3.77 -4.65
CA PHE A 62 14.14 3.33 -4.20
C PHE A 62 14.71 2.20 -5.05
N PHE A 63 13.86 1.27 -5.52
CA PHE A 63 14.27 0.22 -6.43
C PHE A 63 14.75 0.77 -7.77
N PHE A 64 14.05 1.79 -8.31
CA PHE A 64 14.39 2.43 -9.57
C PHE A 64 15.70 3.21 -9.48
N ILE A 65 15.87 4.02 -8.43
CA ILE A 65 17.13 4.75 -8.15
C ILE A 65 18.29 3.76 -8.02
N SER A 66 18.14 2.71 -7.19
CA SER A 66 19.19 1.71 -6.99
C SER A 66 19.53 0.92 -8.26
N THR A 67 18.61 0.86 -9.22
CA THR A 67 18.85 0.22 -10.52
C THR A 67 19.60 1.14 -11.47
N ASN A 68 19.22 2.42 -11.57
CA ASN A 68 19.92 3.40 -12.42
C ASN A 68 21.34 3.70 -11.94
N ASP A 69 21.58 3.73 -10.62
CA ASP A 69 22.94 3.87 -10.07
C ASP A 69 23.89 2.73 -10.49
N LYS A 70 23.36 1.51 -10.68
CA LYS A 70 24.17 0.39 -11.17
C LYS A 70 24.44 0.47 -12.67
N THR A 71 23.54 1.08 -13.44
CA THR A 71 23.69 1.23 -14.89
C THR A 71 24.64 2.38 -15.23
N ALA A 72 24.67 3.45 -14.43
CA ALA A 72 25.54 4.61 -14.63
C ALA A 72 27.01 4.41 -14.21
N LYS A 73 27.33 3.34 -13.46
CA LYS A 73 28.69 2.99 -13.02
C LYS A 73 29.38 1.91 -13.88
N LYS A 74 28.82 1.58 -15.04
CA LYS A 74 29.39 0.64 -16.01
C LYS A 74 29.83 1.37 -17.27
#